data_AF-A0A4V5ML29-F1
#
_entry.id   AF-A0A4V5ML29-F1
#
_cell.length_a   1.000
_cell.length_b   1.000
_cell.length_c   1.000
_cell.angle_alpha   90.00
_cell.angle_beta   90.00
_cell.angle_gamma   90.00
#
_symmetry.space_group_name_H-M   'P 1'
#
loop_
_entity.id
_entity.type
_entity.pdbx_description
1 polymer ?
#
loop_
_entity_poly.entity_id
_entity_poly.type
_entity_poly.pdbx_seq_one_letter_code
_entity_poly.pdbx_strand_id
1 'polypeptide(L)'
;MTRKIRITEQNRMDEAINEIEGYLLWEAETGRARTRADAFCSRLPWLTDTQRGEVELHYCQDQRETSRAYLERVAARSAALRAEYEAVYRALRRRLVTVCLSGTVAVAIFVAVATVWLRQPY
;
A
#
# COMPACT_ATOMS: atom_id res chain seq x y z
N MET A 1 -10.28 -24.99 11.42
CA MET A 1 -11.29 -24.23 10.63
C MET A 1 -11.38 -22.76 11.07
N THR A 2 -11.36 -22.48 12.37
CA THR A 2 -11.46 -21.13 12.98
C THR A 2 -10.40 -20.11 12.54
N ARG A 3 -9.16 -20.54 12.25
CA ARG A 3 -8.07 -19.62 11.85
C ARG A 3 -8.25 -19.05 10.44
N LYS A 4 -8.81 -19.82 9.51
CA LYS A 4 -8.99 -19.39 8.11
C LYS A 4 -10.10 -18.34 8.00
N ILE A 5 -11.18 -18.52 8.78
CA ILE A 5 -12.32 -17.59 8.84
C ILE A 5 -11.88 -16.22 9.37
N ARG A 6 -11.09 -16.20 10.45
CA ARG A 6 -10.57 -14.95 11.04
C ARG A 6 -9.69 -14.14 10.08
N ILE A 7 -8.85 -14.82 9.29
CA ILE A 7 -7.99 -14.15 8.30
C ILE A 7 -8.82 -13.50 7.19
N THR A 8 -9.90 -14.15 6.75
CA THR A 8 -10.79 -13.59 5.71
C THR A 8 -11.57 -12.38 6.21
N GLU A 9 -12.09 -12.41 7.44
CA GLU A 9 -12.77 -11.26 8.04
C GLU A 9 -11.82 -10.06 8.20
N GLN A 10 -10.61 -10.31 8.67
CA GLN A 10 -9.62 -9.25 8.88
C GLN A 10 -9.24 -8.58 7.55
N ASN A 11 -9.02 -9.37 6.50
CA ASN A 11 -8.76 -8.84 5.16
C ASN A 11 -9.92 -7.98 4.61
N ARG A 12 -11.18 -8.36 4.93
CA ARG A 12 -12.37 -7.60 4.50
C ARG A 12 -12.51 -6.28 5.25
N MET A 13 -12.13 -6.24 6.53
CA MET A 13 -12.09 -5.00 7.31
C MET A 13 -10.99 -4.07 6.82
N ASP A 14 -9.80 -4.61 6.52
CA ASP A 14 -8.68 -3.83 5.96
C ASP A 14 -9.05 -3.22 4.60
N GLU A 15 -9.76 -3.97 3.74
CA GLU A 15 -10.26 -3.48 2.45
C GLU A 15 -11.28 -2.35 2.62
N ALA A 16 -12.24 -2.50 3.54
CA ALA A 16 -13.23 -1.46 3.83
C ALA A 16 -12.61 -0.18 4.41
N ILE A 17 -11.61 -0.31 5.28
CA ILE A 17 -10.87 0.85 5.83
C ILE A 17 -10.14 1.57 4.69
N ASN A 18 -9.46 0.84 3.81
CA ASN A 18 -8.74 1.45 2.69
C ASN A 18 -9.67 2.18 1.72
N GLU A 19 -10.88 1.66 1.49
CA GLU A 19 -11.89 2.34 0.67
C GLU A 19 -12.38 3.64 1.31
N ILE A 20 -12.66 3.61 2.62
CA ILE A 20 -13.05 4.80 3.39
C ILE A 20 -11.92 5.84 3.41
N GLU A 21 -10.68 5.42 3.66
CA GLU A 21 -9.52 6.31 3.62
C GLU A 21 -9.36 6.96 2.24
N GLY A 22 -9.52 6.19 1.16
CA GLY A 22 -9.49 6.70 -0.20
C GLY A 22 -10.57 7.74 -0.46
N TYR A 23 -11.80 7.47 -0.02
CA TYR A 23 -12.92 8.41 -0.11
C TYR A 23 -12.65 9.71 0.69
N LEU A 24 -12.18 9.59 1.93
CA LEU A 24 -11.88 10.75 2.78
C LEU A 24 -10.76 11.61 2.20
N LEU A 25 -9.72 10.98 1.63
CA LEU A 25 -8.62 11.68 0.98
C LEU A 25 -9.12 12.46 -0.24
N TRP A 26 -9.99 11.83 -1.05
CA TRP A 26 -10.60 12.45 -2.23
C TRP A 26 -11.51 13.63 -1.86
N GLU A 27 -12.36 13.46 -0.84
CA GLU A 27 -13.25 14.51 -0.36
C GLU A 27 -12.45 15.70 0.19
N ALA A 28 -11.40 15.44 0.96
CA ALA A 28 -10.50 16.48 1.47
C ALA A 28 -9.79 17.24 0.33
N GLU A 29 -9.32 16.54 -0.71
CA GLU A 29 -8.67 17.18 -1.85
C GLU A 29 -9.67 18.02 -2.67
N THR A 30 -10.90 17.55 -2.82
CA THR A 30 -11.99 18.29 -3.47
C THR A 30 -12.31 19.59 -2.72
N GLY A 31 -12.41 19.53 -1.39
CA GLY A 31 -12.62 20.72 -0.54
C GLY A 31 -11.48 21.74 -0.65
N ARG A 32 -10.22 21.27 -0.68
CA ARG A 32 -9.04 22.14 -0.86
C ARG A 32 -9.03 22.80 -2.23
N ALA A 33 -9.35 22.05 -3.29
CA ALA A 33 -9.41 22.58 -4.65
C ALA A 33 -10.45 23.70 -4.76
N ARG A 34 -11.63 23.50 -4.16
CA ARG A 34 -12.72 24.51 -4.13
C ARG A 34 -12.32 25.77 -3.38
N THR A 35 -11.68 25.61 -2.22
CA THR A 35 -11.16 26.76 -1.43
C THR A 35 -10.11 27.55 -2.21
N ARG A 36 -9.22 26.86 -2.95
CA ARG A 36 -8.18 27.51 -3.77
C ARG A 36 -8.78 28.27 -4.96
N ALA A 37 -9.81 27.70 -5.61
CA ALA A 37 -10.52 28.36 -6.69
C ALA A 37 -11.21 29.66 -6.20
N ASP A 38 -11.88 29.62 -5.05
CA ASP A 38 -12.54 30.80 -4.47
C ASP A 38 -11.52 31.91 -4.09
N ALA A 39 -10.41 31.51 -3.47
CA ALA A 39 -9.30 32.42 -3.15
C ALA A 39 -8.62 33.02 -4.40
N PHE A 40 -8.69 32.35 -5.55
CA PHE A 40 -8.17 32.85 -6.82
C PHE A 40 -9.18 33.80 -7.50
N CYS A 41 -10.45 33.41 -7.56
CA CYS A 41 -11.53 34.23 -8.13
C CYS A 41 -11.72 35.55 -7.39
N SER A 42 -11.59 35.56 -6.06
CA SER A 42 -11.65 36.78 -5.24
C SER A 42 -10.54 37.79 -5.55
N ARG A 43 -9.41 37.36 -6.14
CA ARG A 43 -8.32 38.26 -6.57
C ARG A 43 -8.56 38.88 -7.94
N LEU A 44 -9.64 38.50 -8.63
CA LEU A 44 -9.99 38.96 -9.97
C LEU A 44 -11.36 39.68 -9.96
N PRO A 45 -11.52 40.80 -9.23
CA PRO A 45 -12.79 41.52 -9.16
C PRO A 45 -13.19 42.22 -10.47
N TRP A 46 -12.26 42.35 -11.43
CA TRP A 46 -12.49 43.03 -12.71
C TRP A 46 -12.96 42.10 -13.84
N LEU A 47 -13.09 40.79 -13.61
CA LEU A 47 -13.65 39.85 -14.60
C LEU A 47 -15.18 39.89 -14.58
N THR A 48 -15.78 39.98 -15.76
CA THR A 48 -17.23 39.76 -15.92
C THR A 48 -17.59 38.31 -15.59
N ASP A 49 -18.83 38.05 -15.17
CA ASP A 49 -19.27 36.72 -14.74
C ASP A 49 -19.05 35.63 -15.80
N THR A 50 -19.16 35.97 -17.09
CA THR A 50 -18.87 35.06 -18.21
C THR A 50 -17.40 34.71 -18.32
N GLN A 51 -16.49 35.69 -18.18
CA GLN A 51 -15.04 35.43 -18.20
C GLN A 51 -14.60 34.65 -16.95
N ARG A 52 -15.25 34.91 -15.80
CA ARG A 52 -14.98 34.21 -14.54
C ARG A 52 -15.33 32.73 -14.65
N GLY A 53 -16.47 32.41 -15.26
CA GLY A 53 -16.89 31.02 -15.50
C GLY A 53 -15.94 30.24 -16.41
N GLU A 54 -15.44 30.86 -17.49
CA GLU A 54 -14.48 30.20 -18.40
C GLU A 54 -13.13 29.92 -17.73
N VAL A 55 -12.61 30.88 -16.95
CA VAL A 55 -11.37 30.70 -16.19
C VAL A 55 -11.53 29.64 -15.10
N GLU A 56 -12.66 29.65 -14.39
CA GLU A 56 -12.95 28.63 -13.36
C GLU A 56 -13.01 27.21 -13.97
N LEU A 57 -13.62 27.06 -15.14
CA LEU A 57 -13.73 25.78 -15.83
C LEU A 57 -12.36 25.25 -16.28
N HIS A 58 -11.55 26.10 -16.91
CA HIS A 58 -10.19 25.75 -17.33
C HIS A 58 -9.26 25.46 -16.15
N TYR A 59 -9.34 26.26 -15.08
CA TYR A 59 -8.55 26.03 -13.87
C TYR A 59 -8.94 24.71 -13.18
N CYS A 60 -10.23 24.39 -13.12
CA CYS A 60 -10.69 23.12 -12.55
C CYS A 60 -10.22 21.92 -13.38
N GLN A 61 -10.18 22.02 -14.70
CA GLN A 61 -9.67 20.96 -15.58
C GLN A 61 -8.17 20.75 -15.39
N ASP A 62 -7.39 21.83 -15.46
CA ASP A 62 -5.93 21.79 -15.31
C ASP A 62 -5.51 21.29 -13.92
N GLN A 63 -6.23 21.71 -12.87
CA GLN A 63 -5.94 21.26 -11.52
C GLN A 63 -6.28 19.79 -11.30
N ARG A 64 -7.32 19.26 -11.96
CA ARG A 64 -7.66 17.82 -11.91
C ARG A 64 -6.61 16.98 -12.63
N GLU A 65 -6.16 17.41 -13.80
CA GLU A 65 -5.10 16.74 -14.55
C GLU A 65 -3.78 16.75 -13.78
N THR A 66 -3.42 17.89 -13.19
CA THR A 66 -2.21 18.03 -12.37
C THR A 66 -2.26 17.15 -11.12
N SER A 67 -3.36 17.17 -10.37
CA SER A 67 -3.54 16.32 -9.19
C SER A 67 -3.51 14.84 -9.57
N ARG A 68 -4.13 14.44 -10.69
CA ARG A 68 -4.09 13.06 -11.19
C ARG A 68 -2.66 12.64 -11.54
N ALA A 69 -1.93 13.44 -12.31
CA ALA A 69 -0.56 13.13 -12.71
C ALA A 69 0.42 13.07 -11.52
N TYR A 70 0.16 13.84 -10.47
CA TYR A 70 0.93 13.77 -9.22
C TYR A 70 0.62 12.48 -8.45
N LEU A 71 -0.67 12.15 -8.28
CA LEU A 71 -1.09 10.92 -7.60
C LEU A 71 -0.62 9.66 -8.34
N GLU A 72 -0.69 9.63 -9.67
CA GLU A 72 -0.17 8.52 -10.48
C GLU A 72 1.34 8.34 -10.30
N ARG A 73 2.10 9.45 -10.24
CA ARG A 73 3.55 9.40 -9.97
C ARG A 73 3.87 8.89 -8.57
N VAL A 74 3.14 9.34 -7.56
CA VAL A 74 3.31 8.88 -6.17
C VAL A 74 2.91 7.40 -6.03
N ALA A 75 1.81 6.98 -6.68
CA ALA A 75 1.38 5.60 -6.74
C ALA A 75 2.42 4.70 -7.43
N ALA A 76 2.95 5.11 -8.59
CA ALA A 76 4.00 4.38 -9.29
C ALA A 76 5.29 4.29 -8.45
N ARG A 77 5.69 5.38 -7.79
CA ARG A 77 6.89 5.41 -6.95
C ARG A 77 6.72 4.53 -5.70
N SER A 78 5.58 4.61 -5.03
CA SER A 78 5.28 3.78 -3.87
C SER A 78 5.20 2.30 -4.23
N ALA A 79 4.63 1.95 -5.39
CA ALA A 79 4.62 0.59 -5.90
C ALA A 79 6.04 0.07 -6.21
N ALA A 80 6.89 0.91 -6.81
CA ALA A 80 8.29 0.58 -7.05
C ALA A 80 9.06 0.34 -5.74
N LEU A 81 8.91 1.23 -4.75
CA LEU A 81 9.49 1.01 -3.42
C LEU A 81 8.96 -0.29 -2.79
N ARG A 82 7.65 -0.55 -2.84
CA ARG A 82 7.06 -1.78 -2.29
C ARG A 82 7.64 -3.03 -2.95
N ALA A 83 7.83 -3.01 -4.27
CA ALA A 83 8.44 -4.10 -5.01
C ALA A 83 9.91 -4.34 -4.60
N GLU A 84 10.69 -3.28 -4.42
CA GLU A 84 12.08 -3.36 -3.94
C GLU A 84 12.15 -3.95 -2.52
N TYR A 85 11.30 -3.48 -1.60
CA TYR A 85 11.25 -4.01 -0.22
C TYR A 85 10.76 -5.46 -0.17
N GLU A 86 9.76 -5.82 -0.96
CA GLU A 86 9.27 -7.20 -1.03
C GLU A 86 10.33 -8.16 -1.56
N ALA A 87 11.16 -7.74 -2.51
CA ALA A 87 12.24 -8.57 -3.04
C ALA A 87 13.27 -8.90 -1.94
N VAL A 88 13.66 -7.90 -1.14
CA VAL A 88 14.55 -8.07 0.02
C VAL A 88 13.89 -8.96 1.06
N TYR A 89 12.62 -8.75 1.38
CA TYR A 89 11.90 -9.54 2.38
C TYR A 89 11.73 -11.00 1.96
N ARG A 90 11.45 -11.25 0.67
CA ARG A 90 11.38 -12.61 0.10
C ARG A 90 12.73 -13.31 0.17
N ALA A 91 13.82 -12.62 -0.10
CA ALA A 91 15.17 -13.19 0.01
C ALA A 91 15.51 -13.55 1.46
N LEU A 92 15.22 -12.66 2.42
CA LEU A 92 15.46 -12.91 3.84
C LEU A 92 14.59 -14.06 4.36
N ARG A 93 13.30 -14.08 3.99
CA ARG A 93 12.37 -15.15 4.33
C ARG A 93 12.84 -16.50 3.79
N ARG A 94 13.31 -16.57 2.55
CA ARG A 94 13.87 -17.81 1.98
C ARG A 94 15.07 -18.27 2.79
N ARG A 95 16.01 -17.39 3.11
CA ARG A 95 17.19 -17.72 3.93
C ARG A 95 16.79 -18.28 5.30
N LEU A 96 15.88 -17.62 5.99
CA LEU A 96 15.37 -18.08 7.29
C LEU A 96 14.68 -19.44 7.18
N VAL A 97 13.81 -19.63 6.18
CA VAL A 97 13.15 -20.92 5.95
C VAL A 97 14.18 -22.02 5.66
N THR A 98 15.19 -21.75 4.82
CA THR A 98 16.24 -22.74 4.52
C THR A 98 17.07 -23.10 5.74
N VAL A 99 17.41 -22.14 6.60
CA VAL A 99 18.16 -22.38 7.84
C VAL A 99 17.33 -23.15 8.86
N CYS A 100 16.05 -22.82 9.02
CA CYS A 100 15.15 -23.58 9.88
C CYS A 100 14.99 -25.02 9.36
N LEU A 101 14.79 -25.18 8.04
CA LEU A 101 14.61 -26.50 7.45
C LEU A 101 15.89 -27.35 7.58
N SER A 102 17.06 -26.78 7.28
CA SER A 102 18.33 -27.49 7.44
C SER A 102 18.61 -27.85 8.90
N GLY A 103 18.30 -26.94 9.83
CA GLY A 103 18.37 -27.21 11.27
C GLY A 103 17.46 -28.36 11.69
N THR A 104 16.20 -28.39 11.23
CA THR A 104 15.28 -29.49 11.55
C THR A 104 15.75 -30.83 10.99
N VAL A 105 16.30 -30.85 9.76
CA VAL A 105 16.85 -32.06 9.16
C VAL A 105 18.08 -32.53 9.92
N ALA A 106 18.99 -31.62 10.28
CA ALA A 106 20.19 -31.95 11.06
C ALA A 106 19.83 -32.54 12.43
N VAL A 107 18.86 -31.96 13.13
CA VAL A 107 18.36 -32.48 14.41
C VAL A 107 17.72 -33.85 14.23
N ALA A 108 16.89 -34.04 13.19
CA ALA A 108 16.27 -35.34 12.90
C ALA A 108 17.31 -36.43 12.63
N ILE A 109 18.36 -36.12 11.84
CA ILE A 109 19.48 -37.04 11.58
C ILE A 109 20.21 -37.36 12.88
N PHE A 110 20.52 -36.35 13.70
CA PHE A 110 21.20 -36.55 14.97
C PHE A 110 20.41 -37.47 15.91
N VAL A 111 19.10 -37.25 16.03
CA VAL A 111 18.19 -38.11 16.80
C VAL A 111 18.14 -39.53 16.22
N ALA A 112 18.10 -39.67 14.89
CA ALA A 112 18.12 -40.99 14.25
C ALA A 112 19.44 -41.74 14.51
N VAL A 113 20.58 -41.05 14.44
CA VAL A 113 21.90 -41.64 14.75
C VAL A 113 21.98 -42.02 16.22
N ALA A 114 21.53 -41.15 17.12
CA ALA A 114 21.50 -41.43 18.56
C ALA A 114 20.60 -42.62 18.90
N THR A 115 19.44 -42.73 18.27
CA THR A 115 18.52 -43.88 18.47
C THR A 115 19.10 -45.18 17.92
N VAL A 116 19.80 -45.14 16.77
CA VAL A 116 20.54 -46.31 16.24
C VAL A 116 21.68 -46.72 17.16
N TRP A 117 22.44 -45.76 17.68
CA TRP A 117 23.49 -46.00 18.68
C TRP A 117 22.94 -46.63 19.96
N LEU A 118 21.80 -46.13 20.47
CA LEU A 118 21.16 -46.69 21.65
C LEU A 118 20.64 -48.12 21.44
N ARG A 119 20.29 -48.46 20.19
CA ARG A 119 19.76 -49.76 19.79
C ARG A 119 20.84 -50.79 19.44
N GLN A 120 22.10 -50.36 19.32
CA GLN A 120 23.27 -51.23 19.20
C GLN A 120 24.03 -51.24 20.54
N PRO A 121 23.54 -51.94 21.58
CA PRO A 121 24.41 -52.30 22.68
C PRO A 121 25.35 -53.41 22.18
N TYR A 122 26.65 -53.25 22.46
CA TYR A 122 27.67 -54.29 22.32
C TYR A 122 27.26 -55.60 23.01
#